data_AF-A0A0F9J592-F1
#
_entry.id   AF-A0A0F9J592-F1
#
_cell.length_a   1.000
_cell.length_b   1.000
_cell.length_c   1.000
_cell.angle_alpha   90.00
_cell.angle_beta   90.00
_cell.angle_gamma   90.00
#
_symmetry.space_group_name_H-M   'P 1'
#
loop_
_entity.id
_entity.type
_entity.pdbx_description
1 polymer ?
#
loop_
_entity_poly.entity_id
_entity_poly.type
_entity_poly.pdbx_seq_one_letter_code
_entity_poly.pdbx_strand_id
1 'polypeptide(L)'
;DHPQQFVAFKGGLLKGLEAGIDWKLNDDTHGHAMVQAKYAFDIKPDLWRGVVGIADLSDNRQHNGYFFPYAATSVDLKLFRLHLGYAPQPHNERFFAGIDKTVPFLDRNLQLKGDAIHINDKEDVLFSVGFLYELGLRDGAGEAAEGGLGGALNSILNNIILEGWVSMPSTGDQEVFTLKLNYVIKF
;
A
#
# COMPACT_ATOMS: atom_id res chain seq x y z
N ASP A 1 14.70 -6.59 16.65
CA ASP A 1 14.50 -5.34 15.90
C ASP A 1 13.11 -4.80 16.09
N HIS A 2 12.94 -3.48 16.11
CA HIS A 2 11.62 -2.86 16.24
C HIS A 2 10.96 -2.73 14.86
N PRO A 3 9.64 -2.95 14.73
CA PRO A 3 8.94 -2.76 13.47
C PRO A 3 9.08 -1.31 13.00
N GLN A 4 9.25 -1.10 11.70
CA GLN A 4 9.15 0.23 11.10
C GLN A 4 7.71 0.72 11.23
N GLN A 5 7.53 1.94 11.74
CA GLN A 5 6.22 2.50 12.02
C GLN A 5 5.97 3.71 11.14
N PHE A 6 4.84 3.73 10.46
CA PHE A 6 4.46 4.83 9.57
C PHE A 6 3.06 5.35 9.85
N VAL A 7 2.89 6.65 9.60
CA VAL A 7 1.59 7.28 9.40
C VAL A 7 1.54 7.81 7.99
N ALA A 8 0.38 7.68 7.34
CA ALA A 8 0.21 8.09 5.97
C ALA A 8 -1.12 8.76 5.71
N PHE A 9 -1.11 9.69 4.76
CA PHE A 9 -2.28 10.35 4.22
C PHE A 9 -2.33 10.07 2.73
N LYS A 10 -3.46 9.58 2.24
CA LYS A 10 -3.69 9.27 0.83
C LYS A 10 -5.01 9.93 0.39
N GLY A 11 -5.08 10.39 -0.85
CA GLY A 11 -6.26 11.04 -1.40
C GLY A 11 -6.48 10.69 -2.86
N GLY A 12 -7.70 10.29 -3.20
CA GLY A 12 -8.12 10.06 -4.58
C GLY A 12 -8.55 11.37 -5.24
N LEU A 13 -7.64 12.11 -5.85
CA LEU A 13 -7.91 13.47 -6.37
C LEU A 13 -8.92 13.48 -7.51
N LEU A 14 -8.89 12.45 -8.37
CA LEU A 14 -9.75 12.25 -9.53
C LEU A 14 -9.89 10.74 -9.78
N LYS A 15 -10.83 10.32 -10.64
CA LYS A 15 -10.98 8.89 -10.98
C LYS A 15 -9.65 8.31 -11.47
N GLY A 16 -9.12 7.36 -10.71
CA GLY A 16 -7.87 6.67 -10.99
C GLY A 16 -6.61 7.37 -10.48
N LEU A 17 -6.66 8.67 -10.17
CA LEU A 17 -5.51 9.42 -9.66
C LEU A 17 -5.52 9.42 -8.12
N GLU A 18 -4.47 8.86 -7.52
CA GLU A 18 -4.23 8.89 -6.08
C GLU A 18 -2.88 9.56 -5.80
N ALA A 19 -2.84 10.41 -4.78
CA ALA A 19 -1.60 10.96 -4.23
C ALA A 19 -1.52 10.63 -2.73
N GLY A 20 -0.31 10.58 -2.18
CA GLY A 20 -0.13 10.32 -0.77
C GLY A 20 1.18 10.84 -0.21
N ILE A 21 1.21 10.92 1.11
CA ILE A 21 2.36 11.32 1.91
C ILE A 21 2.52 10.29 3.03
N ASP A 22 3.72 9.76 3.17
CA ASP A 22 4.11 8.81 4.21
C ASP A 22 5.14 9.44 5.14
N TRP A 23 5.01 9.18 6.44
CA TRP A 23 5.93 9.65 7.47
C TRP A 23 6.37 8.50 8.37
N LYS A 24 7.68 8.32 8.53
CA LYS A 24 8.26 7.33 9.43
C LYS A 24 8.30 7.90 10.86
N LEU A 25 7.72 7.19 11.81
CA LEU A 25 7.55 7.64 13.20
C LEU A 25 8.74 7.31 14.10
N ASN A 26 9.42 6.20 13.82
CA ASN A 26 10.49 5.67 14.67
C ASN A 26 11.88 5.89 14.08
N ASP A 27 12.04 6.96 13.30
CA ASP A 27 13.34 7.39 12.78
C ASP A 27 13.80 8.64 13.53
N ASP A 28 15.04 8.59 14.04
CA ASP A 28 15.65 9.69 14.78
C ASP A 28 15.83 10.95 13.90
N THR A 29 15.66 10.84 12.58
CA THR A 29 15.70 11.98 11.66
C THR A 29 14.44 12.84 11.62
N HIS A 30 13.34 12.44 12.30
CA HIS A 30 12.11 13.20 12.62
C HIS A 30 11.39 14.04 11.53
N GLY A 31 11.85 14.14 10.28
CA GLY A 31 11.45 15.28 9.43
C GLY A 31 11.10 15.03 7.97
N HIS A 32 11.29 13.83 7.43
CA HIS A 32 11.27 13.67 5.97
C HIS A 32 10.08 12.88 5.48
N ALA A 33 9.12 13.61 4.93
CA ALA A 33 8.00 13.05 4.18
C ALA A 33 8.50 12.27 2.95
N MET A 34 7.77 11.22 2.60
CA MET A 34 7.82 10.61 1.28
C MET A 34 6.51 10.88 0.57
N VAL A 35 6.59 11.48 -0.62
CA VAL A 35 5.42 11.73 -1.45
C VAL A 35 5.33 10.66 -2.53
N GLN A 36 4.10 10.24 -2.82
CA GLN A 36 3.80 9.30 -3.88
C GLN A 36 2.58 9.75 -4.68
N ALA A 37 2.53 9.35 -5.94
CA ALA A 37 1.35 9.53 -6.79
C ALA A 37 1.23 8.35 -7.76
N LYS A 38 0.00 7.95 -8.06
CA LYS A 38 -0.28 6.88 -9.02
C LYS A 38 -1.55 7.17 -9.80
N TYR A 39 -1.57 6.75 -11.05
CA TYR A 39 -2.73 6.77 -11.91
C TYR A 39 -3.08 5.36 -12.35
N ALA A 40 -4.31 4.94 -12.05
CA ALA A 40 -4.83 3.62 -12.32
C ALA A 40 -6.00 3.70 -13.32
N PHE A 41 -5.92 2.93 -14.40
CA PHE A 41 -6.86 2.94 -15.51
C PHE A 41 -7.29 1.52 -15.89
N ASP A 42 -8.53 1.38 -16.37
CA ASP A 42 -9.04 0.08 -16.80
C ASP A 42 -8.60 -0.21 -18.23
N ILE A 43 -7.88 -1.31 -18.43
CA ILE A 43 -7.55 -1.84 -19.76
C ILE A 43 -8.76 -2.65 -20.26
N LYS A 44 -9.36 -3.42 -19.36
CA LYS A 44 -10.65 -4.09 -19.55
C LYS A 44 -11.44 -4.02 -18.23
N PRO A 45 -12.66 -3.44 -18.24
CA PRO A 45 -13.47 -3.31 -17.02
C PRO A 45 -13.61 -4.63 -16.27
N ASP A 46 -13.48 -4.56 -14.95
CA ASP A 46 -13.63 -5.67 -13.99
C ASP A 46 -12.68 -6.87 -14.17
N LEU A 47 -11.72 -6.80 -15.10
CA LEU A 47 -10.79 -7.89 -15.38
C LEU A 47 -9.34 -7.46 -15.40
N TRP A 48 -9.01 -6.33 -16.05
CA TRP A 48 -7.63 -5.97 -16.31
C TRP A 48 -7.41 -4.47 -16.07
N ARG A 49 -6.51 -4.15 -15.14
CA ARG A 49 -6.18 -2.78 -14.76
C ARG A 49 -4.70 -2.49 -14.96
N GLY A 50 -4.39 -1.30 -15.47
CA GLY A 50 -3.04 -0.74 -15.53
C GLY A 50 -2.84 0.31 -14.44
N VAL A 51 -1.60 0.46 -13.98
CA VAL A 51 -1.16 1.49 -13.05
C VAL A 51 0.17 2.05 -13.52
N VAL A 52 0.33 3.36 -13.47
CA VAL A 52 1.63 4.04 -13.53
C VAL A 52 1.77 4.90 -12.29
N GLY A 53 2.97 5.04 -11.76
CA GLY A 53 3.16 5.80 -10.54
C GLY A 53 4.59 6.21 -10.30
N ILE A 54 4.72 7.02 -9.26
CA ILE A 54 5.97 7.50 -8.69
C ILE A 54 5.86 7.37 -7.17
N ALA A 55 6.91 6.87 -6.54
CA ALA A 55 7.04 6.77 -5.09
C ALA A 55 8.40 7.35 -4.65
N ASP A 56 8.58 7.45 -3.33
CA ASP A 56 9.81 7.88 -2.67
C ASP A 56 10.31 9.25 -3.12
N LEU A 57 9.39 10.18 -3.43
CA LEU A 57 9.75 11.60 -3.60
C LEU A 57 10.02 12.20 -2.22
N SER A 58 11.30 12.39 -1.91
CA SER A 58 11.73 12.95 -0.63
C SER A 58 12.93 13.89 -0.80
N ASP A 59 13.07 14.82 0.13
CA ASP A 59 14.24 15.70 0.28
C ASP A 59 15.43 14.98 0.93
N ASN A 60 15.21 13.80 1.54
CA ASN A 60 16.25 13.00 2.18
C ASN A 60 16.41 11.62 1.54
N ARG A 61 17.20 11.56 0.46
CA ARG A 61 17.43 10.31 -0.28
C ARG A 61 18.26 9.26 0.46
N GLN A 62 19.09 9.68 1.41
CA GLN A 62 19.93 8.75 2.17
C GLN A 62 19.09 7.84 3.07
N HIS A 63 18.00 8.38 3.61
CA HIS A 63 17.11 7.65 4.52
C HIS A 63 15.87 7.08 3.83
N ASN A 64 15.28 7.82 2.89
CA ASN A 64 14.02 7.46 2.25
C ASN A 64 14.19 6.78 0.88
N GLY A 65 15.43 6.56 0.46
CA GLY A 65 15.74 5.96 -0.84
C GLY A 65 15.64 6.95 -1.99
N TYR A 66 15.74 6.41 -3.21
CA TYR A 66 15.68 7.21 -4.43
C TYR A 66 14.29 7.19 -5.03
N PHE A 67 13.98 8.26 -5.76
CA PHE A 67 12.82 8.38 -6.64
C PHE A 67 12.52 7.06 -7.39
N PHE A 68 11.28 6.60 -7.26
CA PHE A 68 10.85 5.28 -7.70
C PHE A 68 9.68 5.36 -8.69
N PRO A 69 9.94 5.57 -9.99
CA PRO A 69 8.91 5.45 -11.01
C PRO A 69 8.58 3.98 -11.26
N TYR A 70 7.32 3.66 -11.51
CA TYR A 70 6.92 2.30 -11.81
C TYR A 70 5.70 2.24 -12.73
N ALA A 71 5.56 1.10 -13.39
CA ALA A 71 4.36 0.68 -14.08
C ALA A 71 3.97 -0.72 -13.61
N ALA A 72 2.69 -0.96 -13.44
CA ALA A 72 2.16 -2.25 -13.04
C ALA A 72 0.88 -2.56 -13.78
N THR A 73 0.52 -3.83 -13.80
CA THR A 73 -0.74 -4.30 -14.31
C THR A 73 -1.28 -5.39 -13.40
N SER A 74 -2.61 -5.51 -13.35
CA SER A 74 -3.27 -6.51 -12.53
C SER A 74 -4.43 -7.14 -13.27
N VAL A 75 -4.64 -8.44 -13.03
CA VAL A 75 -5.72 -9.22 -13.60
C VAL A 75 -6.54 -9.83 -12.46
N ASP A 76 -7.84 -9.59 -12.48
CA ASP A 76 -8.78 -10.14 -11.49
C ASP A 76 -9.27 -11.53 -11.93
N LEU A 77 -8.88 -12.57 -11.20
CA LEU A 77 -9.21 -13.96 -11.51
C LEU A 77 -10.38 -14.49 -10.66
N LYS A 78 -11.20 -13.59 -10.08
CA LYS A 78 -12.32 -13.85 -9.16
C LYS A 78 -11.91 -14.43 -7.79
N LEU A 79 -10.99 -15.40 -7.76
CA LEU A 79 -10.52 -16.01 -6.51
C LEU A 79 -9.43 -15.15 -5.84
N PHE A 80 -8.57 -14.57 -6.66
CA PHE A 80 -7.49 -13.69 -6.30
C PHE A 80 -7.19 -12.77 -7.48
N ARG A 81 -6.45 -11.71 -7.21
CA ARG A 81 -5.87 -10.82 -8.21
C ARG A 81 -4.39 -11.14 -8.35
N LEU A 82 -3.92 -11.24 -9.59
CA LEU A 82 -2.50 -11.26 -9.90
C LEU A 82 -2.08 -9.86 -10.29
N HIS A 83 -0.87 -9.46 -9.90
CA HIS A 83 -0.28 -8.23 -10.38
C HIS A 83 1.20 -8.42 -10.72
N LEU A 84 1.65 -7.69 -11.73
CA LEU A 84 3.01 -7.69 -12.26
C LEU A 84 3.41 -6.24 -12.49
N GLY A 85 4.68 -5.92 -12.27
CA GLY A 85 5.16 -4.58 -12.56
C GLY A 85 6.66 -4.49 -12.69
N TYR A 86 7.07 -3.30 -13.10
CA TYR A 86 8.44 -2.94 -13.38
C TYR A 86 8.70 -1.52 -12.90
N ALA A 87 9.85 -1.34 -12.26
CA ALA A 87 10.33 -0.04 -11.80
C ALA A 87 11.75 0.20 -12.34
N PRO A 88 11.92 1.13 -13.31
CA PRO A 88 13.24 1.52 -13.79
C PRO A 88 13.89 2.46 -12.78
N GLN A 89 14.71 1.89 -11.89
CA GLN A 89 15.55 2.64 -10.97
C GLN A 89 17.02 2.42 -11.36
N PRO A 90 17.82 3.47 -11.57
CA PRO A 90 19.25 3.32 -11.84
C PRO A 90 19.94 2.54 -10.72
N HIS A 91 20.67 1.48 -11.06
CA HIS A 91 21.37 0.60 -10.11
C HIS A 91 20.46 -0.07 -9.08
N ASN A 92 19.17 -0.24 -9.39
CA ASN A 92 18.26 -1.10 -8.64
C ASN A 92 16.97 -1.40 -9.43
N GLU A 93 17.08 -1.82 -10.69
CA GLU A 93 15.89 -2.08 -11.50
C GLU A 93 15.08 -3.27 -10.93
N ARG A 94 13.76 -3.08 -10.76
CA ARG A 94 12.92 -4.06 -10.08
C ARG A 94 11.85 -4.61 -11.00
N PHE A 95 11.76 -5.92 -11.03
CA PHE A 95 10.55 -6.62 -11.47
C PHE A 95 9.85 -7.11 -10.22
N PHE A 96 8.53 -6.93 -10.18
CA PHE A 96 7.73 -7.42 -9.08
C PHE A 96 6.50 -8.16 -9.59
N ALA A 97 6.13 -9.17 -8.83
CA ALA A 97 4.93 -9.95 -9.02
C ALA A 97 4.27 -10.15 -7.67
N GLY A 98 2.95 -10.23 -7.65
CA GLY A 98 2.25 -10.53 -6.42
C GLY A 98 0.83 -10.98 -6.63
N ILE A 99 0.25 -11.40 -5.53
CA ILE A 99 -1.10 -11.93 -5.44
C ILE A 99 -1.82 -11.23 -4.30
N ASP A 100 -3.09 -10.88 -4.51
CA ASP A 100 -3.91 -10.32 -3.46
C ASP A 100 -5.34 -10.85 -3.47
N LYS A 101 -5.96 -10.87 -2.29
CA LYS A 101 -7.35 -11.30 -2.11
C LYS A 101 -8.01 -10.50 -1.01
N THR A 102 -9.16 -9.90 -1.32
CA THR A 102 -10.02 -9.27 -0.32
C THR A 102 -11.02 -10.30 0.21
N VAL A 103 -11.08 -10.44 1.53
CA VAL A 103 -12.06 -11.27 2.23
C VAL A 103 -12.83 -10.43 3.25
N PRO A 104 -14.13 -10.70 3.47
CA PRO A 104 -14.83 -10.16 4.62
C PRO A 104 -14.24 -10.70 5.92
N PHE A 105 -13.97 -9.83 6.88
CA PHE A 105 -13.49 -10.21 8.21
C PHE A 105 -14.01 -9.23 9.27
N LEU A 106 -14.77 -9.72 10.25
CA LEU A 106 -15.40 -8.91 11.31
C LEU A 106 -16.17 -7.70 10.74
N ASP A 107 -17.05 -7.93 9.76
CA ASP A 107 -17.85 -6.89 9.09
C ASP A 107 -17.04 -5.79 8.37
N ARG A 108 -15.77 -6.07 8.08
CA ARG A 108 -14.83 -5.18 7.40
C ARG A 108 -14.15 -5.91 6.25
N ASN A 109 -13.43 -5.18 5.41
CA ASN A 109 -12.59 -5.81 4.39
C ASN A 109 -11.18 -6.01 4.93
N LEU A 110 -10.69 -7.25 4.78
CA LEU A 110 -9.31 -7.62 4.98
C LEU A 110 -8.74 -8.02 3.60
N GLN A 111 -7.80 -7.25 3.09
CA GLN A 111 -7.01 -7.63 1.92
C GLN A 111 -5.74 -8.32 2.38
N LEU A 112 -5.52 -9.55 1.93
CA LEU A 112 -4.27 -10.29 2.13
C LEU A 112 -3.41 -10.16 0.87
N LYS A 113 -2.09 -10.02 1.06
CA LYS A 113 -1.13 -9.79 -0.03
C LYS A 113 0.11 -10.66 0.11
N GLY A 114 0.65 -11.08 -1.02
CA GLY A 114 1.94 -11.75 -1.12
C GLY A 114 2.67 -11.27 -2.36
N ASP A 115 3.86 -10.70 -2.17
CA ASP A 115 4.65 -10.08 -3.24
C ASP A 115 6.05 -10.71 -3.30
N ALA A 116 6.62 -10.74 -4.49
CA ALA A 116 8.00 -11.10 -4.76
C ALA A 116 8.61 -10.00 -5.63
N ILE A 117 9.70 -9.40 -5.17
CA ILE A 117 10.32 -8.23 -5.80
C ILE A 117 11.79 -8.52 -6.00
N HIS A 118 12.28 -8.41 -7.23
CA HIS A 118 13.71 -8.38 -7.48
C HIS A 118 14.31 -7.11 -6.87
N ILE A 119 15.32 -7.27 -6.02
CA ILE A 119 16.09 -6.20 -5.39
C ILE A 119 17.58 -6.39 -5.69
N ASN A 120 18.41 -5.42 -5.31
CA ASN A 120 19.87 -5.47 -5.45
C ASN A 120 20.30 -5.84 -6.88
N ASP A 121 19.84 -5.06 -7.87
CA ASP A 121 20.14 -5.29 -9.30
C ASP A 121 19.76 -6.70 -9.82
N LYS A 122 18.66 -7.25 -9.27
CA LYS A 122 18.12 -8.59 -9.58
C LYS A 122 18.96 -9.76 -9.06
N GLU A 123 19.93 -9.51 -8.20
CA GLU A 123 20.73 -10.56 -7.57
C GLU A 123 20.00 -11.20 -6.38
N ASP A 124 18.92 -10.58 -5.91
CA ASP A 124 18.13 -11.05 -4.77
C ASP A 124 16.62 -10.83 -4.99
N VAL A 125 15.81 -11.60 -4.26
CA VAL A 125 14.35 -11.52 -4.24
C VAL A 125 13.87 -11.21 -2.83
N LEU A 126 13.16 -10.11 -2.68
CA LEU A 126 12.41 -9.78 -1.47
C LEU A 126 11.04 -10.43 -1.55
N PHE A 127 10.77 -11.38 -0.66
CA PHE A 127 9.45 -11.94 -0.45
C PHE A 127 8.73 -11.14 0.64
N SER A 128 7.48 -10.76 0.38
CA SER A 128 6.67 -10.01 1.34
C SER A 128 5.31 -10.65 1.50
N VAL A 129 4.84 -10.74 2.74
CA VAL A 129 3.44 -11.07 3.06
C VAL A 129 2.86 -9.98 3.94
N GLY A 130 1.61 -9.63 3.69
CA GLY A 130 1.00 -8.51 4.39
C GLY A 130 -0.50 -8.48 4.30
N PHE A 131 -1.06 -7.46 4.94
CA PHE A 131 -2.48 -7.21 4.96
C PHE A 131 -2.81 -5.72 4.95
N LEU A 132 -4.00 -5.40 4.43
CA LEU A 132 -4.67 -4.13 4.62
C LEU A 132 -6.03 -4.39 5.25
N TYR A 133 -6.30 -3.76 6.39
CA TYR A 133 -7.54 -3.91 7.14
C TYR A 133 -8.25 -2.57 7.24
N GLU A 134 -9.43 -2.46 6.64
CA GLU A 134 -10.29 -1.29 6.78
C GLU A 134 -10.84 -1.25 8.22
N LEU A 135 -10.73 -0.11 8.91
CA LEU A 135 -11.19 0.00 10.31
C LEU A 135 -12.66 0.40 10.44
N GLY A 136 -13.20 1.07 9.43
CA GLY A 136 -14.62 1.41 9.36
C GLY A 136 -15.51 0.22 9.06
N LEU A 137 -16.75 0.26 9.54
CA LEU A 137 -17.74 -0.78 9.28
C LEU A 137 -18.18 -0.75 7.81
N ARG A 138 -18.43 -1.92 7.22
CA ARG A 138 -19.05 -2.00 5.88
C ARG A 138 -20.44 -1.40 5.89
N ASP A 139 -20.80 -0.76 4.78
CA ASP A 139 -22.17 -0.26 4.55
C ASP A 139 -23.18 -1.39 4.80
N GLY A 140 -24.15 -1.15 5.68
CA GLY A 140 -25.17 -2.12 6.09
C GLY A 140 -24.86 -2.97 7.32
N ALA A 141 -23.62 -2.96 7.84
CA ALA A 141 -23.28 -3.65 9.10
C ALA A 141 -23.67 -2.83 10.35
N GLY A 142 -24.21 -1.62 10.17
CA GLY A 142 -24.47 -0.67 11.24
C GLY A 142 -25.72 0.16 11.00
N GLU A 143 -26.91 -0.47 10.98
CA GLU A 143 -28.18 0.25 11.20
C GLU A 143 -28.18 1.03 12.54
N ALA A 144 -27.24 0.73 13.45
CA ALA A 144 -27.13 1.33 14.78
C ALA A 144 -26.29 2.63 14.85
N ALA A 145 -25.64 3.08 13.77
CA ALA A 145 -24.75 4.26 13.79
C ALA A 145 -25.38 5.52 13.17
N GLU A 146 -26.69 5.54 12.96
CA GLU A 146 -27.41 6.70 12.42
C GLU A 146 -27.65 7.75 13.52
N GLY A 147 -26.58 8.46 13.90
CA GLY A 147 -26.66 9.68 14.72
C GLY A 147 -25.58 9.81 15.80
N GLY A 148 -25.18 11.06 16.06
CA GLY A 148 -24.29 11.41 17.19
C GLY A 148 -22.81 11.01 17.02
N LEU A 149 -22.11 10.87 18.15
CA LEU A 149 -20.66 10.61 18.21
C LEU A 149 -20.28 9.28 17.54
N GLY A 150 -21.13 8.25 17.64
CA GLY A 150 -20.88 6.94 17.04
C GLY A 150 -20.85 6.98 15.50
N GLY A 151 -21.81 7.66 14.89
CA GLY A 151 -21.82 7.88 13.43
C GLY A 151 -20.62 8.72 12.96
N ALA A 152 -20.28 9.78 13.69
CA ALA A 152 -19.11 10.61 13.38
C ALA A 152 -17.79 9.82 13.45
N LEU A 153 -17.61 8.99 14.48
CA LEU A 153 -16.44 8.13 14.62
C LEU A 153 -16.37 7.09 13.50
N ASN A 154 -17.48 6.44 13.14
CA ASN A 154 -17.49 5.48 12.04
C ASN A 154 -17.13 6.14 10.70
N SER A 155 -17.62 7.36 10.44
CA SER A 155 -17.24 8.14 9.25
C SER A 155 -15.74 8.42 9.18
N ILE A 156 -15.08 8.68 10.31
CA ILE A 156 -13.62 8.84 10.36
C ILE A 156 -12.94 7.48 10.10
N LEU A 157 -13.39 6.42 10.77
CA LEU A 157 -12.80 5.07 10.65
C LEU A 157 -12.95 4.47 9.25
N ASN A 158 -13.99 4.82 8.49
CA ASN A 158 -14.17 4.44 7.08
C ASN A 158 -13.07 4.96 6.16
N ASN A 159 -12.30 5.93 6.64
CA ASN A 159 -11.14 6.50 5.98
C ASN A 159 -9.83 5.99 6.59
N ILE A 160 -9.83 5.05 7.54
CA ILE A 160 -8.60 4.51 8.13
C ILE A 160 -8.37 3.07 7.70
N ILE A 161 -7.16 2.79 7.21
CA ILE A 161 -6.67 1.46 6.85
C ILE A 161 -5.42 1.16 7.68
N LEU A 162 -5.47 0.08 8.45
CA LEU A 162 -4.30 -0.50 9.08
C LEU A 162 -3.59 -1.41 8.07
N GLU A 163 -2.30 -1.19 7.87
CA GLU A 163 -1.47 -1.93 6.94
C GLU A 163 -0.29 -2.55 7.69
N GLY A 164 -0.02 -3.83 7.43
CA GLY A 164 1.06 -4.57 8.06
C GLY A 164 1.77 -5.47 7.06
N TRP A 165 3.10 -5.56 7.17
CA TRP A 165 3.95 -6.35 6.29
C TRP A 165 5.07 -7.03 7.05
N VAL A 166 5.46 -8.20 6.55
CA VAL A 166 6.73 -8.87 6.85
C VAL A 166 7.43 -9.11 5.53
N SER A 167 8.69 -8.67 5.44
CA SER A 167 9.52 -8.79 4.24
C SER A 167 10.81 -9.55 4.54
N MET A 168 11.16 -10.50 3.68
CA MET A 168 12.25 -11.46 3.86
C MET A 168 13.09 -11.53 2.57
N PRO A 169 14.34 -11.07 2.60
CA PRO A 169 15.29 -11.24 1.49
C PRO A 169 15.64 -12.72 1.28
N SER A 170 15.84 -13.15 0.03
CA SER A 170 16.15 -14.55 -0.29
C SER A 170 17.59 -14.94 0.08
N THR A 171 18.47 -13.95 0.23
CA THR A 171 19.85 -14.07 0.72
C THR A 171 19.95 -14.47 2.19
N GLY A 172 18.84 -14.43 2.94
CA GLY A 172 18.83 -14.69 4.38
C GLY A 172 19.23 -13.48 5.23
N ASP A 173 19.28 -12.29 4.62
CA ASP A 173 19.38 -11.03 5.36
C ASP A 173 18.18 -10.85 6.31
N GLN A 174 18.32 -9.92 7.25
CA GLN A 174 17.37 -9.72 8.32
C GLN A 174 15.97 -9.36 7.79
N GLU A 175 14.95 -10.01 8.34
CA GLU A 175 13.55 -9.69 8.07
C GLU A 175 13.16 -8.29 8.56
N VAL A 176 12.27 -7.65 7.80
CA VAL A 176 11.75 -6.31 8.11
C VAL A 176 10.27 -6.40 8.38
N PHE A 177 9.85 -5.89 9.53
CA PHE A 177 8.45 -5.74 9.91
C PHE A 177 8.04 -4.28 9.71
N THR A 178 6.90 -4.07 9.05
CA THR A 178 6.34 -2.73 8.84
C THR A 178 4.90 -2.68 9.32
N LEU A 179 4.58 -1.63 10.06
CA LEU A 179 3.23 -1.29 10.47
C LEU A 179 2.92 0.14 10.06
N LYS A 180 1.77 0.35 9.43
CA LYS A 180 1.39 1.63 8.85
C LYS A 180 -0.09 1.93 9.08
N LEU A 181 -0.38 3.16 9.52
CA LEU A 181 -1.74 3.67 9.63
C LEU A 181 -2.01 4.66 8.49
N ASN A 182 -2.89 4.29 7.56
CA ASN A 182 -3.25 5.12 6.41
C ASN A 182 -4.58 5.82 6.65
N TYR A 183 -4.63 7.14 6.50
CA TYR A 183 -5.85 7.92 6.36
C TYR A 183 -6.11 8.19 4.87
N VAL A 184 -7.23 7.72 4.33
CA VAL A 184 -7.58 7.74 2.90
C VAL A 184 -8.81 8.61 2.66
N ILE A 185 -8.62 9.73 1.96
CA ILE A 185 -9.71 10.60 1.52
C ILE A 185 -10.23 10.09 0.17
N LYS A 186 -11.51 9.69 0.13
CA LYS A 186 -12.22 9.23 -1.07
C LYS A 186 -13.12 10.38 -1.58
N PHE A 187 -13.03 10.72 -2.86
CA PHE A 187 -13.88 11.70 -3.53
C PHE A 187 -14.75 11.01 -4.58
#